data_AF-A0A369QJR3-F1
#
_entry.id   AF-A0A369QJR3-F1
#
_cell.length_a   1.000
_cell.length_b   1.000
_cell.length_c   1.000
_cell.angle_alpha   90.00
_cell.angle_beta   90.00
_cell.angle_gamma   90.00
#
_symmetry.space_group_name_H-M   'P 1'
#
loop_
_entity.id
_entity.type
_entity.pdbx_description
1 polymer ?
#
loop_
_entity_poly.entity_id
_entity_poly.type
_entity_poly.pdbx_seq_one_letter_code
_entity_poly.pdbx_strand_id
1 'polypeptide(L)'
;MELQGTWSKDEEGYLTFSDLPLERYYEAITSKYHLVYQQFMDELDDEEEAHEQTLAAGYNMITDYKMINGREEFATTYLTPVYELDMWYELDDFTQKRVYDKGYIKITGAAQQ
;
A
#
# COMPACT_ATOMS: atom_id res chain seq x y z
N MET A 1 -13.58 -9.12 -3.96
CA MET A 1 -12.36 -9.66 -4.60
C MET A 1 -11.24 -9.56 -3.59
N GLU A 2 -10.38 -10.59 -3.50
CA GLU A 2 -9.22 -10.61 -2.62
C GLU A 2 -8.05 -11.28 -3.37
N LEU A 3 -6.89 -10.63 -3.37
CA LEU A 3 -5.62 -11.14 -3.88
C LEU A 3 -4.58 -11.04 -2.77
N GLN A 4 -3.67 -12.01 -2.70
CA GLN A 4 -2.57 -11.98 -1.73
C GLN A 4 -1.37 -12.71 -2.28
N GLY A 5 -0.19 -12.32 -1.84
CA GLY A 5 1.06 -12.96 -2.23
C GLY A 5 2.26 -12.32 -1.57
N THR A 6 3.40 -12.46 -2.22
CA THR A 6 4.67 -11.91 -1.73
C THR A 6 5.23 -10.88 -2.69
N TRP A 7 6.02 -9.98 -2.15
CA TRP A 7 6.84 -9.05 -2.92
C TRP A 7 8.29 -9.15 -2.46
N SER A 8 9.22 -8.86 -3.36
CA SER A 8 10.64 -8.70 -3.07
C SER A 8 11.20 -7.50 -3.82
N LYS A 9 12.24 -6.89 -3.27
CA LYS A 9 12.94 -5.73 -3.80
C LYS A 9 14.39 -6.09 -4.07
N ASP A 10 14.89 -5.77 -5.25
CA ASP A 10 16.30 -5.96 -5.57
C ASP A 10 17.19 -4.80 -5.08
N GLU A 11 18.49 -4.89 -5.37
CA GLU A 11 19.47 -3.87 -4.98
C GLU A 11 19.26 -2.51 -5.70
N GLU A 12 18.61 -2.51 -6.86
CA GLU A 12 18.28 -1.30 -7.63
C GLU A 12 16.95 -0.67 -7.20
N GLY A 13 16.18 -1.37 -6.37
CA GLY A 13 14.90 -0.92 -5.82
C GLY A 13 13.67 -1.40 -6.60
N TYR A 14 13.83 -2.28 -7.59
CA TYR A 14 12.69 -2.80 -8.35
C TYR A 14 11.94 -3.85 -7.53
N LEU A 15 10.61 -3.75 -7.56
CA LEU A 15 9.72 -4.71 -6.91
C LEU A 15 9.36 -5.84 -7.88
N THR A 16 9.46 -7.07 -7.40
CA THR A 16 8.93 -8.27 -8.05
C THR A 16 7.83 -8.86 -7.17
N PHE A 17 6.78 -9.37 -7.79
CA PHE A 17 5.62 -9.95 -7.10
C PHE A 17 5.49 -11.44 -7.40
N SER A 18 4.83 -12.19 -6.51
CA SER A 18 4.61 -13.63 -6.69
C SER A 18 3.73 -13.97 -7.90
N ASP A 19 2.91 -13.02 -8.36
CA ASP A 19 2.11 -13.15 -9.57
C ASP A 19 1.92 -11.79 -10.29
N LEU A 20 1.66 -11.87 -11.60
CA LEU A 20 1.46 -10.70 -12.46
C LEU A 20 0.19 -9.88 -12.11
N PRO A 21 -0.94 -10.48 -11.67
CA PRO A 21 -2.08 -9.71 -11.20
C PRO A 21 -1.73 -8.78 -10.03
N LEU A 22 -1.00 -9.26 -9.02
CA LEU A 22 -0.59 -8.44 -7.86
C LEU A 22 0.23 -7.23 -8.29
N GLU A 23 1.22 -7.42 -9.15
CA GLU A 23 2.04 -6.35 -9.71
C GLU A 23 1.17 -5.27 -10.37
N ARG A 24 0.27 -5.68 -11.26
CA ARG A 24 -0.63 -4.76 -11.98
C ARG A 24 -1.55 -3.99 -11.04
N TYR A 25 -2.11 -4.65 -10.02
CA TYR A 25 -2.96 -3.97 -9.06
C TYR A 25 -2.14 -3.03 -8.16
N TYR A 26 -0.96 -3.44 -7.73
CA TYR A 26 -0.04 -2.59 -6.97
C TYR A 26 0.28 -1.31 -7.74
N GLU A 27 0.72 -1.42 -8.99
CA GLU A 27 1.05 -0.27 -9.84
C GLU A 27 -0.17 0.62 -10.05
N ALA A 28 -1.34 0.05 -10.35
CA ALA A 28 -2.55 0.82 -10.60
C ALA A 28 -3.04 1.57 -9.37
N ILE A 29 -3.03 0.93 -8.19
CA ILE A 29 -3.48 1.51 -6.93
C ILE A 29 -2.53 2.62 -6.48
N THR A 30 -1.22 2.35 -6.45
CA THR A 30 -0.21 3.32 -6.00
C THR A 30 -0.12 4.51 -6.97
N SER A 31 -0.09 4.26 -8.29
CA SER A 31 -0.08 5.32 -9.30
C SER A 31 -1.32 6.20 -9.19
N LYS A 32 -2.49 5.60 -8.95
CA LYS A 32 -3.73 6.37 -8.82
C LYS A 32 -3.74 7.25 -7.57
N TYR A 33 -3.27 6.72 -6.44
CA TYR A 33 -3.08 7.52 -5.21
C TYR A 33 -2.16 8.71 -5.47
N HIS A 34 -0.95 8.47 -6.00
CA HIS A 34 0.03 9.53 -6.23
C HIS A 34 -0.44 10.57 -7.23
N LEU A 35 -1.15 10.16 -8.28
CA LEU A 35 -1.74 11.09 -9.26
C LEU A 35 -2.76 12.04 -8.61
N VAL A 36 -3.66 11.50 -7.78
CA VAL A 36 -4.69 12.31 -7.11
C VAL A 36 -4.05 13.24 -6.08
N TYR A 37 -3.11 12.74 -5.28
CA TYR A 37 -2.38 13.55 -4.32
C TYR A 37 -1.62 14.69 -5.00
N GLN A 38 -0.88 14.39 -6.08
CA GLN A 38 -0.14 15.41 -6.84
C GLN A 38 -1.07 16.45 -7.44
N GLN A 39 -2.24 16.05 -7.95
CA GLN A 39 -3.23 16.99 -8.46
C GLN A 39 -3.65 17.99 -7.38
N PHE A 40 -3.95 17.55 -6.16
CA PHE A 40 -4.30 18.45 -5.07
C PHE A 40 -3.12 19.31 -4.61
N MET A 41 -1.90 18.76 -4.58
CA MET A 41 -0.69 19.55 -4.31
C MET A 41 -0.51 20.69 -5.32
N ASP A 42 -0.71 20.41 -6.61
CA ASP A 42 -0.57 21.40 -7.68
C ASP A 42 -1.69 22.46 -7.65
N GLU A 43 -2.89 22.10 -7.19
CA GLU A 43 -4.05 23.00 -7.12
C GLU A 43 -4.05 23.92 -5.89
N LEU A 44 -3.58 23.43 -4.74
CA LEU A 44 -3.72 24.10 -3.45
C LEU A 44 -2.42 24.75 -2.97
N ASP A 45 -1.27 24.26 -3.43
CA ASP A 45 0.07 24.71 -3.00
C ASP A 45 0.27 24.64 -1.47
N ASP A 46 -0.50 23.78 -0.79
CA ASP A 46 -0.46 23.52 0.65
C ASP A 46 -0.55 22.00 0.88
N GLU A 47 0.43 21.45 1.61
CA GLU A 47 0.54 20.01 1.85
C GLU A 47 -0.57 19.47 2.77
N GLU A 48 -0.96 20.25 3.79
CA GLU A 48 -2.00 19.86 4.74
C GLU A 48 -3.36 19.85 4.04
N GLU A 49 -3.68 20.90 3.29
CA GLU A 49 -4.94 21.00 2.53
C GLU A 49 -5.02 19.93 1.43
N ALA A 50 -3.91 19.66 0.72
CA ALA A 50 -3.85 18.60 -0.28
C ALA A 50 -4.04 17.20 0.32
N HIS A 51 -3.48 16.95 1.50
CA HIS A 51 -3.71 15.71 2.23
C HIS A 51 -5.18 15.55 2.63
N GLU A 52 -5.79 16.60 3.18
CA GLU A 52 -7.21 16.60 3.58
C GLU A 52 -8.14 16.35 2.38
N GLN A 53 -7.88 16.98 1.23
CA GLN A 53 -8.68 16.77 0.02
C GLN A 53 -8.47 15.37 -0.57
N THR A 54 -7.25 14.84 -0.53
CA THR A 54 -6.95 13.46 -0.94
C THR A 54 -7.74 12.46 -0.09
N LEU A 55 -7.75 12.66 1.23
CA LEU A 55 -8.53 11.87 2.17
C LEU A 55 -10.03 11.97 1.90
N ALA A 56 -10.54 13.19 1.68
CA ALA A 56 -11.94 13.44 1.35
C ALA A 56 -12.37 12.77 0.03
N ALA A 57 -11.44 12.62 -0.92
CA ALA A 57 -11.66 11.89 -2.18
C ALA A 57 -11.62 10.36 -2.02
N GLY A 58 -11.43 9.83 -0.80
CA GLY A 58 -11.36 8.41 -0.51
C GLY A 58 -10.00 7.78 -0.80
N TYR A 59 -8.95 8.59 -0.91
CA TYR A 59 -7.58 8.13 -1.11
C TYR A 59 -6.77 8.36 0.17
N ASN A 60 -5.99 7.37 0.59
CA ASN A 60 -5.12 7.54 1.75
C ASN A 60 -3.91 6.62 1.67
N MET A 61 -2.79 7.03 2.25
CA MET A 61 -1.61 6.20 2.47
C MET A 61 -1.23 6.27 3.94
N ILE A 62 -1.39 5.16 4.64
CA ILE A 62 -1.09 5.05 6.08
C ILE A 62 0.04 4.04 6.26
N THR A 63 1.03 4.34 7.08
CA THR A 63 2.02 3.36 7.52
C THR A 63 1.93 3.20 9.02
N ASP A 64 1.34 2.10 9.49
CA ASP A 64 1.14 1.82 10.91
C ASP A 64 0.95 0.31 11.17
N TYR A 65 0.79 -0.07 12.44
CA TYR A 65 0.39 -1.41 12.83
C TYR A 65 -1.08 -1.67 12.52
N LYS A 66 -1.34 -2.83 11.91
CA LYS A 66 -2.67 -3.28 11.51
C LYS A 66 -2.82 -4.77 11.77
N MET A 67 -4.04 -5.19 12.13
CA MET A 67 -4.37 -6.60 12.26
C MET A 67 -4.57 -7.23 10.88
N ILE A 68 -3.64 -8.07 10.45
CA ILE A 68 -3.68 -8.80 9.17
C ILE A 68 -3.60 -10.29 9.48
N ASN A 69 -4.58 -11.08 9.00
CA ASN A 69 -4.63 -12.53 9.20
C ASN A 69 -4.49 -12.98 10.68
N GLY A 70 -5.02 -12.18 11.62
CA GLY A 70 -4.98 -12.45 13.06
C GLY A 70 -3.63 -12.14 13.72
N ARG A 71 -2.73 -11.43 13.04
CA ARG A 71 -1.46 -10.94 13.58
C ARG A 71 -1.37 -9.43 13.43
N GLU A 72 -0.69 -8.80 14.37
CA GLU A 72 -0.35 -7.38 14.27
C GLU A 72 0.88 -7.23 13.37
N GLU A 73 0.68 -6.62 12.21
CA GLU A 73 1.71 -6.42 11.18
C GLU A 73 1.94 -4.92 10.99
N PHE A 74 3.20 -4.51 10.79
CA PHE A 74 3.53 -3.13 10.45
C PHE A 74 3.46 -2.96 8.93
N ALA A 75 2.39 -2.30 8.47
CA ALA A 75 2.02 -2.28 7.07
C ALA A 75 1.91 -0.86 6.54
N THR A 76 2.31 -0.68 5.28
CA THR A 76 1.89 0.47 4.47
C THR A 76 0.59 0.08 3.75
N THR A 77 -0.47 0.81 4.06
CA THR A 77 -1.82 0.66 3.51
C THR A 77 -2.10 1.78 2.52
N TYR A 78 -2.44 1.43 1.29
CA TYR A 78 -3.02 2.35 0.31
C TYR A 78 -4.52 2.12 0.21
N LEU A 79 -5.31 3.16 0.47
CA LEU A 79 -6.75 3.18 0.30
C LEU A 79 -7.12 3.96 -0.95
N THR A 80 -8.09 3.42 -1.67
CA THR A 80 -8.78 4.04 -2.80
C THR A 80 -10.27 3.76 -2.65
N PRO A 81 -11.16 4.44 -3.42
CA PRO A 81 -12.60 4.19 -3.35
C PRO A 81 -13.03 2.74 -3.66
N VAL A 82 -12.16 1.94 -4.28
CA VAL A 82 -12.47 0.58 -4.76
C VAL A 82 -11.56 -0.50 -4.21
N TYR A 83 -10.39 -0.13 -3.69
CA TYR A 83 -9.38 -1.08 -3.23
C TYR A 83 -8.69 -0.60 -1.96
N GLU A 84 -8.36 -1.57 -1.14
CA GLU A 84 -7.42 -1.46 -0.04
C GLU A 84 -6.24 -2.39 -0.36
N LEU A 85 -5.03 -1.84 -0.31
CA LEU A 85 -3.78 -2.56 -0.54
C LEU A 85 -2.93 -2.44 0.72
N ASP A 86 -2.63 -3.58 1.33
CA ASP A 86 -1.71 -3.70 2.45
C ASP A 86 -0.39 -4.31 1.98
N MET A 87 0.73 -3.68 2.34
CA MET A 87 2.07 -4.25 2.18
C MET A 87 2.81 -4.23 3.50
N TRP A 88 3.33 -5.37 3.92
CA TRP A 88 4.12 -5.50 5.14
C TRP A 88 5.35 -6.37 4.91
N TYR A 89 6.34 -6.22 5.78
CA TYR A 89 7.63 -6.89 5.67
C TYR A 89 7.59 -8.32 6.23
N GLU A 90 8.39 -9.20 5.65
CA GLU A 90 8.68 -10.50 6.25
C GLU A 90 9.50 -10.31 7.53
N LEU A 91 9.27 -11.15 8.53
CA LEU A 91 10.12 -11.24 9.72
C LEU A 91 11.08 -12.40 9.56
N ASP A 92 12.36 -12.16 9.86
CA ASP A 92 13.35 -13.23 9.94
C ASP A 92 12.98 -14.21 11.07
N ASP A 93 12.87 -15.49 10.75
CA ASP A 93 12.37 -16.53 11.67
C ASP A 93 13.19 -16.61 12.97
N PHE A 94 14.49 -16.33 12.92
CA PHE A 94 15.39 -16.46 14.07
C PHE A 94 15.46 -15.19 14.92
N THR A 95 15.56 -14.03 14.28
CA THR A 95 15.78 -12.73 14.95
C THR A 95 14.50 -11.95 15.18
N GLN A 96 13.40 -12.34 14.52
CA GLN A 96 12.12 -11.64 14.50
C GLN A 96 12.24 -10.17 14.02
N LYS A 97 13.32 -9.87 13.28
CA LYS A 97 13.54 -8.54 12.68
C LYS A 97 12.91 -8.47 11.30
N ARG A 98 12.41 -7.29 10.94
CA ARG A 98 11.90 -7.00 9.59
C ARG A 98 13.00 -7.12 8.56
N VAL A 99 12.71 -7.84 7.47
CA VAL A 99 13.53 -7.90 6.28
C VAL A 99 13.00 -6.87 5.29
N TYR A 100 13.73 -5.79 5.06
CA TYR A 100 13.24 -4.62 4.30
C TYR A 100 13.27 -4.80 2.77
N ASP A 101 13.68 -5.96 2.29
CA ASP A 101 13.75 -6.32 0.88
C ASP A 101 12.67 -7.31 0.46
N LYS A 102 11.82 -7.78 1.37
CA LYS A 102 10.76 -8.72 1.03
C LYS A 102 9.62 -8.70 2.02
N GLY A 103 8.48 -9.19 1.58
CA GLY A 103 7.32 -9.28 2.43
C GLY A 103 6.10 -9.80 1.72
N TYR A 104 4.96 -9.39 2.25
CA TYR A 104 3.66 -9.85 1.83
C TYR A 104 2.82 -8.67 1.37
N ILE A 105 1.90 -8.96 0.46
CA ILE A 105 0.94 -8.01 -0.09
C ILE A 105 -0.44 -8.63 -0.02
N LYS A 106 -1.44 -7.82 0.33
CA LYS A 106 -2.85 -8.18 0.29
C LYS A 106 -3.63 -7.05 -0.36
N ILE A 107 -4.52 -7.40 -1.29
CA ILE A 107 -5.38 -6.45 -1.99
C ILE A 107 -6.82 -6.93 -1.83
N THR A 108 -7.65 -6.09 -1.22
CA THR A 108 -9.07 -6.34 -1.03
C THR A 108 -9.87 -5.29 -1.79
N GLY A 109 -10.99 -5.70 -2.38
CA GLY A 109 -11.99 -4.73 -2.82
C GLY A 109 -12.50 -3.95 -1.61
N ALA A 110 -12.43 -2.62 -1.65
CA ALA A 110 -12.94 -1.78 -0.58
C ALA A 110 -14.42 -2.07 -0.40
N ALA A 111 -14.83 -2.49 0.80
CA ALA A 111 -16.24 -2.48 1.14
C ALA A 111 -16.67 -1.01 1.14
N GLN A 112 -17.58 -0.64 0.24
CA GLN A 112 -18.27 0.65 0.34
C GLN A 112 -18.86 0.74 1.75
N GLN A 113 -18.31 1.61 2.60
CA GLN A 113 -18.93 1.97 3.87
C GLN A 113 -20.08 2.93 3.61
#